data_AF-A0A6I3L997-F1
#
_entry.id   AF-A0A6I3L997-F1
#
_cell.length_a   1.000
_cell.length_b   1.000
_cell.length_c   1.000
_cell.angle_alpha   90.00
_cell.angle_beta   90.00
_cell.angle_gamma   90.00
#
_symmetry.space_group_name_H-M   'P 1'
#
loop_
_entity.id
_entity.type
_entity.pdbx_description
1 polymer ?
#
loop_
_entity_poly.entity_id
_entity_poly.type
_entity_poly.pdbx_seq_one_letter_code
_entity_poly.pdbx_strand_id
1 'polypeptide(L)'
;MPKYLEPNEKTLTLAGQKLSAELYDPAVGAMLGWLAAGDVARHSRYGELSQVVLNTAQGDRFLREDIAIETFVRALVPFLRRLDRGDFDANGAASVTTFFIGACRNRIGEVVWSHHTRIMELRADTEELLDRARNTAIGPDTVDGFELARDLLLEAPRNLRSVLLLVIYEGTTLAEAAKRVGVKPTTIRSQLMRYKNRIAWLHFRRVLEIPEATGLGQWARNTVEERKIVAEARRTKQSAA
;
A
#
# COMPACT_ATOMS: atom_id res chain seq x y z
N MET A 1 7.59 4.71 -45.03
CA MET A 1 7.95 4.99 -43.63
C MET A 1 9.19 4.17 -43.27
N PRO A 2 10.10 4.71 -42.45
CA PRO A 2 11.20 3.91 -41.91
C PRO A 2 10.65 2.75 -41.08
N LYS A 3 11.33 1.60 -41.12
CA LYS A 3 11.02 0.45 -40.23
C LYS A 3 11.61 0.70 -38.86
N TYR A 4 10.85 0.47 -37.79
CA TYR A 4 11.24 0.71 -36.41
C TYR A 4 11.72 -0.58 -35.71
N LEU A 5 11.26 -1.75 -36.18
CA LEU A 5 11.71 -3.05 -35.71
C LEU A 5 12.51 -3.80 -36.80
N GLU A 6 13.49 -4.56 -36.35
CA GLU A 6 14.19 -5.55 -37.17
C GLU A 6 13.24 -6.72 -37.56
N PRO A 7 13.55 -7.54 -38.58
CA PRO A 7 12.70 -8.66 -39.00
C PRO A 7 12.38 -9.68 -37.89
N ASN A 8 13.20 -9.73 -36.84
CA ASN A 8 12.97 -10.59 -35.67
C ASN A 8 11.91 -10.05 -34.70
N GLU A 9 11.42 -8.82 -34.92
CA GLU A 9 10.46 -8.06 -34.11
C GLU A 9 10.81 -7.90 -32.63
N LYS A 10 12.07 -8.18 -32.26
CA LYS A 10 12.58 -8.11 -30.89
C LYS A 10 13.63 -7.02 -30.72
N THR A 11 14.25 -6.60 -31.82
CA THR A 11 15.32 -5.59 -31.82
C THR A 11 14.85 -4.32 -32.51
N LEU A 12 15.24 -3.16 -31.96
CA LEU A 12 14.96 -1.85 -32.53
C LEU A 12 15.98 -1.50 -33.62
N THR A 13 15.51 -1.02 -34.76
CA THR A 13 16.37 -0.36 -35.76
C THR A 13 16.90 0.96 -35.21
N LEU A 14 17.85 1.61 -35.90
CA LEU A 14 18.30 2.96 -35.53
C LEU A 14 17.14 3.98 -35.50
N ALA A 15 16.18 3.86 -36.43
CA ALA A 15 14.99 4.71 -36.43
C ALA A 15 14.08 4.40 -35.23
N GLY A 16 13.93 3.12 -34.87
CA GLY A 16 13.20 2.68 -33.68
C GLY A 16 13.81 3.22 -32.39
N GLN A 17 15.14 3.20 -32.26
CA GLN A 17 15.85 3.72 -31.10
C GLN A 17 15.67 5.24 -30.94
N LYS A 18 15.83 5.99 -32.04
CA LYS A 18 15.62 7.46 -32.04
C LYS A 18 14.20 7.82 -31.63
N LEU A 19 13.20 7.20 -32.25
CA LEU A 19 11.81 7.44 -31.90
C LEU A 19 11.51 7.03 -30.45
N SER A 20 12.07 5.91 -29.97
CA SER A 20 11.89 5.50 -28.58
C SER A 20 12.44 6.53 -27.59
N ALA A 21 13.59 7.13 -27.88
CA ALA A 21 14.17 8.20 -27.06
C ALA A 21 13.29 9.46 -27.07
N GLU A 22 12.78 9.85 -28.24
CA GLU A 22 11.86 11.00 -28.38
C GLU A 22 10.53 10.80 -27.63
N LEU A 23 10.08 9.55 -27.51
CA LEU A 23 8.83 9.20 -26.83
C LEU A 23 8.97 9.05 -25.32
N TYR A 24 10.18 8.82 -24.81
CA TYR A 24 10.41 8.46 -23.40
C TYR A 24 9.99 9.57 -22.42
N ASP A 25 10.64 10.73 -22.49
CA ASP A 25 10.40 11.82 -21.54
C ASP A 25 8.94 12.30 -21.53
N PRO A 26 8.28 12.51 -22.69
CA PRO A 26 6.88 12.92 -22.69
C PRO A 26 5.94 11.87 -22.10
N ALA A 27 6.15 10.59 -22.43
CA ALA A 27 5.26 9.52 -21.98
C ALA A 27 5.45 9.23 -20.48
N VAL A 28 6.69 9.09 -20.03
CA VAL A 28 7.01 8.86 -18.61
C VAL A 28 6.59 10.08 -17.78
N GLY A 29 6.88 11.30 -18.23
CA GLY A 29 6.46 12.53 -17.58
C GLY A 29 4.94 12.62 -17.39
N ALA A 30 4.16 12.28 -18.42
CA ALA A 30 2.69 12.24 -18.33
C ALA A 30 2.21 11.22 -17.29
N MET A 31 2.74 9.99 -17.31
CA MET A 31 2.37 8.94 -16.36
C MET A 31 2.73 9.29 -14.92
N LEU A 32 3.91 9.87 -14.70
CA LEU A 32 4.33 10.36 -13.37
C LEU A 32 3.36 11.42 -12.85
N GLY A 33 2.92 12.35 -13.72
CA GLY A 33 1.90 13.35 -13.38
C GLY A 33 0.58 12.72 -12.95
N TRP A 34 0.07 11.75 -13.73
CA TRP A 34 -1.17 11.04 -13.39
C TRP A 34 -1.08 10.25 -12.08
N LEU A 35 0.04 9.56 -11.86
CA LEU A 35 0.29 8.77 -10.64
C LEU A 35 0.44 9.65 -9.40
N ALA A 36 1.12 10.79 -9.52
CA ALA A 36 1.26 11.75 -8.43
C ALA A 36 -0.10 12.38 -8.04
N ALA A 37 -0.94 12.67 -9.03
CA ALA A 37 -2.30 13.19 -8.81
C ALA A 37 -3.28 12.12 -8.28
N GLY A 38 -2.98 10.82 -8.45
CA GLY A 38 -3.93 9.73 -8.18
C GLY A 38 -5.02 9.60 -9.26
N ASP A 39 -4.86 10.26 -10.40
CA ASP A 39 -5.87 10.33 -11.46
C ASP A 39 -5.69 9.26 -12.54
N VAL A 40 -4.75 8.32 -12.38
CA VAL A 40 -4.52 7.22 -13.34
C VAL A 40 -5.80 6.43 -13.65
N ALA A 41 -6.72 6.28 -12.69
CA ALA A 41 -7.98 5.59 -12.92
C ALA A 41 -8.86 6.27 -13.99
N ARG A 42 -8.81 7.61 -14.10
CA ARG A 42 -9.49 8.38 -15.18
C ARG A 42 -8.82 8.17 -16.53
N HIS A 43 -7.56 7.76 -16.50
CA HIS A 43 -6.77 7.48 -17.69
C HIS A 43 -6.78 5.98 -18.03
N SER A 44 -6.96 5.01 -17.13
CA SER A 44 -7.05 3.61 -17.57
C SER A 44 -8.26 3.38 -18.48
N ARG A 45 -8.07 2.57 -19.54
CA ARG A 45 -9.16 2.13 -20.42
C ARG A 45 -9.94 0.95 -19.83
N TYR A 46 -9.35 0.22 -18.89
CA TYR A 46 -9.87 -1.05 -18.38
C TYR A 46 -9.90 -1.09 -16.86
N GLY A 47 -11.09 -1.41 -16.32
CA GLY A 47 -11.32 -1.84 -14.94
C GLY A 47 -11.08 -0.80 -13.83
N GLU A 48 -11.53 -1.14 -12.64
CA GLU A 48 -11.08 -0.47 -11.43
C GLU A 48 -9.60 -0.80 -11.19
N LEU A 49 -8.80 0.22 -10.87
CA LEU A 49 -7.39 0.06 -10.56
C LEU A 49 -7.18 -0.21 -9.07
N SER A 50 -6.11 -0.92 -8.74
CA SER A 50 -5.76 -1.22 -7.35
C SER A 50 -5.50 0.04 -6.54
N GLN A 51 -6.45 0.39 -5.65
CA GLN A 51 -6.31 1.57 -4.79
C GLN A 51 -5.15 1.45 -3.79
N VAL A 52 -4.74 0.23 -3.44
CA VAL A 52 -3.55 0.01 -2.60
C VAL A 52 -2.30 0.55 -3.30
N VAL A 53 -2.13 0.23 -4.58
CA VAL A 53 -0.98 0.68 -5.38
C VAL A 53 -1.06 2.19 -5.62
N LEU A 54 -2.23 2.70 -6.02
CA LEU A 54 -2.40 4.12 -6.32
C LEU A 54 -2.16 5.01 -5.08
N ASN A 55 -2.72 4.66 -3.92
CA ASN A 55 -2.49 5.39 -2.68
C ASN A 55 -1.02 5.35 -2.24
N THR A 56 -0.32 4.25 -2.52
CA THR A 56 1.12 4.13 -2.24
C THR A 56 1.92 5.03 -3.18
N ALA A 57 1.62 4.97 -4.48
CA ALA A 57 2.30 5.72 -5.53
C ALA A 57 2.14 7.26 -5.38
N GLN A 58 1.04 7.75 -4.80
CA GLN A 58 0.90 9.19 -4.50
C GLN A 58 2.01 9.70 -3.56
N GLY A 59 2.46 8.86 -2.62
CA GLY A 59 3.47 9.21 -1.63
C GLY A 59 4.87 8.63 -1.89
N ASP A 60 5.04 7.81 -2.93
CA ASP A 60 6.28 7.08 -3.21
C ASP A 60 6.73 7.35 -4.65
N ARG A 61 7.78 8.18 -4.79
CA ARG A 61 8.33 8.55 -6.09
C ARG A 61 8.93 7.36 -6.83
N PHE A 62 9.60 6.44 -6.14
CA PHE A 62 10.27 5.30 -6.78
C PHE A 62 9.23 4.35 -7.36
N LEU A 63 8.15 4.07 -6.62
CA LEU A 63 7.05 3.26 -7.14
C LEU A 63 6.40 3.90 -8.38
N ARG A 64 6.31 5.24 -8.44
CA ARG A 64 5.81 5.91 -9.65
C ARG A 64 6.73 5.72 -10.84
N GLU A 65 8.03 5.88 -10.64
CA GLU A 65 9.05 5.70 -11.67
C GLU A 65 9.02 4.26 -12.20
N ASP A 66 8.96 3.26 -11.32
CA ASP A 66 8.85 1.85 -11.70
C ASP A 66 7.61 1.58 -12.56
N ILE A 67 6.42 2.03 -12.12
CA ILE A 67 5.17 1.83 -12.86
C ILE A 67 5.24 2.52 -14.23
N ALA A 68 5.76 3.76 -14.29
CA ALA A 68 5.86 4.52 -15.53
C ALA A 68 6.83 3.88 -16.52
N ILE A 69 8.02 3.47 -16.06
CA ILE A 69 9.04 2.83 -16.89
C ILE A 69 8.55 1.45 -17.37
N GLU A 70 7.98 0.63 -16.48
CA GLU A 70 7.45 -0.68 -16.87
C GLU A 70 6.31 -0.54 -17.89
N THR A 71 5.43 0.46 -17.72
CA THR A 71 4.36 0.76 -18.68
C THR A 71 4.92 1.21 -20.03
N PHE A 72 5.94 2.07 -20.04
CA PHE A 72 6.63 2.50 -21.25
C PHE A 72 7.19 1.30 -22.02
N VAL A 73 7.97 0.45 -21.34
CA VAL A 73 8.61 -0.73 -21.95
C VAL A 73 7.58 -1.70 -22.51
N ARG A 74 6.50 -1.97 -21.77
CA ARG A 74 5.41 -2.86 -22.24
C ARG A 74 4.60 -2.28 -23.41
N ALA A 75 4.50 -0.96 -23.51
CA ALA A 75 3.78 -0.29 -24.60
C ALA A 75 4.63 -0.16 -25.88
N LEU A 76 5.96 -0.04 -25.75
CA LEU A 76 6.85 0.34 -26.84
C LEU A 76 6.84 -0.62 -28.02
N VAL A 77 7.18 -1.90 -27.82
CA VAL A 77 7.28 -2.85 -28.94
C VAL A 77 5.94 -3.06 -29.66
N PRO A 78 4.80 -3.28 -28.96
CA PRO A 78 3.50 -3.36 -29.62
C PRO A 78 3.16 -2.09 -30.41
N PHE A 79 3.53 -0.92 -29.91
CA PHE A 79 3.29 0.35 -30.60
C PHE A 79 4.13 0.49 -31.88
N LEU A 80 5.43 0.21 -31.82
CA LEU A 80 6.29 0.27 -33.00
C LEU A 80 5.85 -0.72 -34.08
N ARG A 81 5.40 -1.93 -33.69
CA ARG A 81 4.79 -2.89 -34.62
C ARG A 81 3.52 -2.37 -35.29
N ARG A 82 2.75 -1.50 -34.63
CA ARG A 82 1.60 -0.81 -35.25
C ARG A 82 2.04 0.25 -36.25
N LEU A 83 3.08 1.02 -35.93
CA LEU A 83 3.67 1.98 -36.87
C LEU A 83 4.22 1.28 -38.12
N ASP A 84 4.94 0.16 -37.95
CA ASP A 84 5.52 -0.61 -39.05
C ASP A 84 4.47 -1.24 -39.99
N ARG A 85 3.24 -1.40 -39.51
CA ARG A 85 2.08 -1.87 -40.28
C ARG A 85 1.28 -0.74 -40.93
N GLY A 86 1.59 0.52 -40.61
CA GLY A 86 0.86 1.68 -41.13
C GLY A 86 -0.44 1.97 -40.38
N ASP A 87 -0.63 1.46 -39.16
CA ASP A 87 -1.84 1.70 -38.35
C ASP A 87 -1.95 3.15 -37.84
N PHE A 88 -0.93 3.97 -38.07
CA PHE A 88 -0.90 5.38 -37.69
C PHE A 88 -1.13 6.26 -38.92
N ASP A 89 -2.17 7.08 -38.85
CA ASP A 89 -2.45 8.10 -39.86
C ASP A 89 -1.70 9.40 -39.52
N ALA A 90 -0.70 9.73 -40.33
CA ALA A 90 0.09 10.95 -40.17
C ALA A 90 -0.71 12.24 -40.45
N ASN A 91 -1.85 12.13 -41.15
CA ASN A 91 -2.76 13.25 -41.41
C ASN A 91 -3.87 13.36 -40.35
N GLY A 92 -3.89 12.46 -39.37
CA GLY A 92 -4.84 12.46 -38.27
C GLY A 92 -4.62 13.62 -37.29
N ALA A 93 -5.57 13.79 -36.37
CA ALA A 93 -5.55 14.89 -35.39
C ALA A 93 -4.52 14.71 -34.24
N ALA A 94 -3.91 13.54 -34.10
CA ALA A 94 -2.99 13.24 -33.00
C ALA A 94 -1.55 13.07 -33.48
N SER A 95 -0.60 13.69 -32.78
CA SER A 95 0.83 13.44 -33.00
C SER A 95 1.20 12.00 -32.63
N VAL A 96 2.33 11.51 -33.15
CA VAL A 96 2.89 10.18 -32.79
C VAL A 96 3.08 10.08 -31.27
N THR A 97 3.54 11.15 -30.62
CA THR A 97 3.71 11.23 -29.16
C THR A 97 2.37 11.07 -28.44
N THR A 98 1.34 11.82 -28.85
CA THR A 98 0.00 11.70 -28.26
C THR A 98 -0.58 10.30 -28.47
N PHE A 99 -0.37 9.73 -29.66
CA PHE A 99 -0.82 8.37 -29.98
C PHE A 99 -0.11 7.33 -29.09
N PHE A 100 1.19 7.50 -28.83
CA PHE A 100 1.95 6.63 -27.94
C PHE A 100 1.53 6.77 -26.47
N ILE A 101 1.30 7.99 -25.99
CA ILE A 101 0.74 8.23 -24.65
C ILE A 101 -0.60 7.50 -24.50
N GLY A 102 -1.43 7.48 -25.55
CA GLY A 102 -2.64 6.66 -25.62
C GLY A 102 -2.38 5.14 -25.55
N ALA A 103 -1.26 4.64 -26.09
CA ALA A 103 -0.85 3.25 -25.95
C ALA A 103 -0.43 2.92 -24.51
N CYS A 104 0.36 3.79 -23.85
CA CYS A 104 0.72 3.66 -22.44
C CYS A 104 -0.53 3.67 -21.55
N ARG A 105 -1.47 4.57 -21.82
CA ARG A 105 -2.77 4.68 -21.14
C ARG A 105 -3.55 3.35 -21.14
N ASN A 106 -3.48 2.58 -22.23
CA ASN A 106 -4.14 1.28 -22.32
C ASN A 106 -3.43 0.17 -21.53
N ARG A 107 -2.15 0.34 -21.20
CA ARG A 107 -1.31 -0.68 -20.53
C ARG A 107 -1.11 -0.42 -19.05
N ILE A 108 -1.23 0.83 -18.60
CA ILE A 108 -0.93 1.21 -17.22
C ILE A 108 -1.77 0.43 -16.20
N GLY A 109 -3.01 0.06 -16.54
CA GLY A 109 -3.86 -0.74 -15.66
C GLY A 109 -3.31 -2.14 -15.39
N GLU A 110 -2.82 -2.83 -16.43
CA GLU A 110 -2.19 -4.15 -16.29
C GLU A 110 -0.92 -4.08 -15.42
N VAL A 111 -0.12 -3.02 -15.58
CA VAL A 111 1.09 -2.80 -14.79
C VAL A 111 0.75 -2.52 -13.33
N VAL A 112 -0.23 -1.65 -13.06
CA VAL A 112 -0.71 -1.38 -11.69
C VAL A 112 -1.19 -2.68 -11.03
N TRP A 113 -1.91 -3.54 -11.75
CA TRP A 113 -2.31 -4.84 -11.23
C TRP A 113 -1.13 -5.80 -11.01
N SER A 114 -0.13 -5.80 -11.90
CA SER A 114 1.08 -6.60 -11.69
C SER A 114 1.84 -6.17 -10.43
N HIS A 115 1.94 -4.86 -10.17
CA HIS A 115 2.50 -4.34 -8.92
C HIS A 115 1.61 -4.68 -7.72
N HIS A 116 0.28 -4.67 -7.87
CA HIS A 116 -0.61 -5.10 -6.81
C HIS A 116 -0.34 -6.55 -6.43
N THR A 117 -0.27 -7.46 -7.41
CA THR A 117 0.04 -8.87 -7.18
C THR A 117 1.40 -9.03 -6.51
N ARG A 118 2.46 -8.38 -7.00
CA ARG A 118 3.78 -8.41 -6.35
C ARG A 118 3.74 -7.88 -4.91
N ILE A 119 3.03 -6.78 -4.65
CA ILE A 119 2.88 -6.23 -3.30
C ILE A 119 2.07 -7.18 -2.40
N MET A 120 1.07 -7.89 -2.93
CA MET A 120 0.31 -8.88 -2.17
C MET A 120 1.11 -10.18 -1.94
N GLU A 121 1.91 -10.61 -2.89
CA GLU A 121 2.79 -11.80 -2.79
C GLU A 121 3.98 -11.54 -1.87
N LEU A 122 4.49 -10.30 -1.82
CA LEU A 122 5.55 -9.88 -0.89
C LEU A 122 5.02 -9.48 0.48
N ARG A 123 3.70 -9.41 0.67
CA ARG A 123 3.15 -9.28 2.01
C ARG A 123 3.50 -10.54 2.77
N ALA A 124 4.04 -10.38 3.97
CA ALA A 124 4.16 -11.51 4.88
C ALA A 124 2.79 -12.16 5.02
N ASP A 125 2.66 -13.38 4.53
CA ASP A 125 1.50 -14.20 4.78
C ASP A 125 1.52 -14.55 6.26
N THR A 126 0.64 -13.89 7.01
CA THR A 126 0.48 -14.13 8.44
C THR A 126 -0.60 -15.16 8.73
N GLU A 127 -1.11 -15.89 7.73
CA GLU A 127 -2.20 -16.86 7.90
C GLU A 127 -1.77 -18.03 8.78
N GLU A 128 -0.56 -18.57 8.59
CA GLU A 128 0.01 -19.59 9.49
C GLU A 128 0.17 -19.06 10.92
N LEU A 129 0.66 -17.82 11.08
CA LEU A 129 0.81 -17.19 12.39
C LEU A 129 -0.56 -16.92 13.05
N LEU A 130 -1.57 -16.58 12.25
CA LEU A 130 -2.93 -16.34 12.71
C LEU A 130 -3.58 -17.65 13.17
N ASP A 131 -3.40 -18.73 12.41
CA ASP A 131 -3.88 -20.06 12.79
C ASP A 131 -3.15 -20.57 14.02
N ARG A 132 -1.83 -20.35 14.12
CA ARG A 132 -1.10 -20.62 15.36
C ARG A 132 -1.68 -19.84 16.53
N ALA A 133 -1.96 -18.55 16.37
CA ALA A 133 -2.57 -17.74 17.42
C ALA A 133 -3.94 -18.28 17.84
N ARG A 134 -4.80 -18.69 16.90
CA ARG A 134 -6.13 -19.28 17.18
C ARG A 134 -6.06 -20.61 17.89
N ASN A 135 -5.13 -21.47 17.47
CA ASN A 135 -5.06 -22.87 17.88
C ASN A 135 -4.05 -23.12 19.02
N THR A 136 -3.40 -22.07 19.54
CA THR A 136 -2.52 -22.20 20.70
C THR A 136 -3.35 -22.68 21.89
N ALA A 137 -3.08 -23.91 22.34
CA ALA A 137 -3.73 -24.52 23.49
C ALA A 137 -3.41 -23.71 24.75
N ILE A 138 -4.46 -23.40 25.51
CA ILE A 138 -4.31 -22.77 26.82
C ILE A 138 -4.30 -23.88 27.86
N GLY A 139 -3.16 -24.08 28.48
CA GLY A 139 -2.96 -25.05 29.56
C GLY A 139 -2.99 -24.40 30.94
N PRO A 140 -2.97 -25.21 32.01
CA PRO A 140 -2.91 -24.71 33.38
C PRO A 140 -1.63 -23.91 33.70
N ASP A 141 -0.56 -24.09 32.92
CA ASP A 141 0.72 -23.38 33.09
C ASP A 141 0.80 -22.08 32.24
N THR A 142 -0.30 -21.65 31.63
CA THR A 142 -0.30 -20.47 30.77
C THR A 142 -0.20 -19.21 31.63
N VAL A 143 0.66 -18.27 31.23
CA VAL A 143 0.85 -17.00 31.95
C VAL A 143 -0.48 -16.24 32.03
N ASP A 144 -0.80 -15.76 33.24
CA ASP A 144 -1.99 -14.95 33.50
C ASP A 144 -2.15 -13.81 32.48
N GLY A 145 -3.34 -13.75 31.86
CA GLY A 145 -3.67 -12.74 30.86
C GLY A 145 -3.24 -13.08 29.42
N PHE A 146 -2.64 -14.25 29.16
CA PHE A 146 -2.34 -14.71 27.80
C PHE A 146 -3.60 -14.88 26.95
N GLU A 147 -4.66 -15.46 27.51
CA GLU A 147 -5.94 -15.64 26.81
C GLU A 147 -6.50 -14.29 26.33
N LEU A 148 -6.56 -13.33 27.27
CA LEU A 148 -7.00 -11.97 26.99
C LEU A 148 -6.12 -11.28 25.94
N ALA A 149 -4.79 -11.44 26.03
CA ALA A 149 -3.86 -10.87 25.06
C ALA A 149 -4.05 -11.47 23.65
N ARG A 150 -4.27 -12.79 23.57
CA ARG A 150 -4.58 -13.49 22.31
C ARG A 150 -5.89 -12.99 21.72
N ASP A 151 -6.93 -12.90 22.53
CA ASP A 151 -8.26 -12.49 22.05
C ASP A 151 -8.23 -11.03 21.56
N LEU A 152 -7.55 -10.14 22.30
CA LEU A 152 -7.29 -8.76 21.86
C LEU A 152 -6.41 -8.68 20.61
N LEU A 153 -5.48 -9.61 20.41
CA LEU A 153 -4.71 -9.69 19.16
C LEU A 153 -5.61 -10.06 17.98
N LEU A 154 -6.51 -11.04 18.16
CA LEU A 154 -7.44 -11.50 17.13
C LEU A 154 -8.47 -10.44 16.74
N GLU A 155 -8.89 -9.59 17.67
CA GLU A 155 -9.79 -8.46 17.44
C GLU A 155 -9.13 -7.24 16.76
N ALA A 156 -7.79 -7.21 16.67
CA ALA A 156 -7.09 -6.08 16.09
C ALA A 156 -7.44 -5.90 14.59
N PRO A 157 -7.47 -4.65 14.08
CA PRO A 157 -7.65 -4.37 12.66
C PRO A 157 -6.65 -5.15 11.81
N ARG A 158 -7.09 -5.67 10.65
CA ARG A 158 -6.31 -6.63 9.83
C ARG A 158 -4.82 -6.29 9.68
N ASN A 159 -4.50 -5.07 9.23
CA ASN A 159 -3.10 -4.66 9.04
C ASN A 159 -2.33 -4.57 10.36
N LEU A 160 -2.95 -4.06 11.42
CA LEU A 160 -2.34 -4.01 12.75
C LEU A 160 -2.12 -5.42 13.30
N ARG A 161 -3.09 -6.32 13.12
CA ARG A 161 -3.01 -7.73 13.54
C ARG A 161 -1.85 -8.45 12.87
N SER A 162 -1.73 -8.36 11.55
CA SER A 162 -0.60 -8.97 10.81
C SER A 162 0.74 -8.43 11.30
N VAL A 163 0.85 -7.12 11.55
CA VAL A 163 2.08 -6.55 12.12
C VAL A 163 2.36 -7.09 13.52
N LEU A 164 1.37 -7.15 14.40
CA LEU A 164 1.54 -7.64 15.76
C LEU A 164 1.92 -9.13 15.79
N LEU A 165 1.37 -9.95 14.89
CA LEU A 165 1.74 -11.37 14.75
C LEU A 165 3.22 -11.53 14.43
N LEU A 166 3.75 -10.75 13.46
CA LEU A 166 5.18 -10.78 13.11
C LEU A 166 6.10 -10.32 14.25
N VAL A 167 5.66 -9.34 15.04
CA VAL A 167 6.43 -8.86 16.20
C VAL A 167 6.47 -9.94 17.28
N ILE A 168 5.33 -10.57 17.57
CA ILE A 168 5.20 -11.55 18.67
C ILE A 168 5.89 -12.87 18.33
N TYR A 169 5.65 -13.42 17.14
CA TYR A 169 6.10 -14.77 16.79
C TYR A 169 7.46 -14.82 16.12
N GLU A 170 7.89 -13.74 15.46
CA GLU A 170 9.19 -13.70 14.76
C GLU A 170 10.19 -12.73 15.39
N GLY A 171 9.81 -11.99 16.44
CA GLY A 171 10.70 -11.07 17.15
C GLY A 171 11.15 -9.85 16.33
N THR A 172 10.45 -9.54 15.23
CA THR A 172 10.79 -8.40 14.37
C THR A 172 10.37 -7.07 14.98
N THR A 173 10.98 -5.96 14.54
CA THR A 173 10.54 -4.65 15.01
C THR A 173 9.21 -4.24 14.34
N LEU A 174 8.43 -3.39 15.02
CA LEU A 174 7.16 -2.87 14.49
C LEU A 174 7.34 -2.12 13.15
N ALA A 175 8.50 -1.49 12.93
CA ALA A 175 8.80 -0.81 11.68
C ALA A 175 9.09 -1.79 10.53
N GLU A 176 9.83 -2.88 10.79
CA GLU A 176 10.11 -3.93 9.81
C GLU A 176 8.85 -4.72 9.47
N ALA A 177 8.08 -5.12 10.48
CA ALA A 177 6.80 -5.80 10.29
C ALA A 177 5.80 -4.94 9.49
N ALA A 178 5.75 -3.62 9.75
CA ALA A 178 4.92 -2.70 8.97
C ALA A 178 5.33 -2.66 7.48
N LYS A 179 6.64 -2.61 7.20
CA LYS A 179 7.16 -2.70 5.83
C LYS A 179 6.79 -4.03 5.17
N ARG A 180 6.94 -5.15 5.89
CA ARG A 180 6.57 -6.49 5.41
C ARG A 180 5.09 -6.67 5.13
N VAL A 181 4.22 -5.96 5.85
CA VAL A 181 2.77 -5.94 5.60
C VAL A 181 2.39 -4.89 4.52
N GLY A 182 3.37 -4.11 4.03
CA GLY A 182 3.14 -3.07 3.00
C GLY A 182 2.37 -1.87 3.53
N VAL A 183 2.61 -1.46 4.77
CA VAL A 183 1.97 -0.29 5.41
C VAL A 183 3.05 0.62 6.01
N LYS A 184 2.86 1.95 5.90
CA LYS A 184 3.79 2.91 6.52
C LYS A 184 3.88 2.69 8.04
N PRO A 185 5.09 2.67 8.65
CA PRO A 185 5.24 2.50 10.10
C PRO A 185 4.47 3.54 10.92
N THR A 186 4.36 4.77 10.42
CA THR A 186 3.57 5.85 11.05
C THR A 186 2.08 5.54 11.10
N THR A 187 1.52 4.93 10.05
CA THR A 187 0.13 4.47 10.00
C THR A 187 -0.12 3.37 11.03
N ILE A 188 0.77 2.38 11.13
CA ILE A 188 0.66 1.32 12.13
C ILE A 188 0.76 1.89 13.54
N ARG A 189 1.68 2.83 13.82
CA ARG A 189 1.74 3.51 15.12
C ARG A 189 0.43 4.22 15.46
N SER A 190 -0.17 4.91 14.49
CA SER A 190 -1.47 5.58 14.70
C SER A 190 -2.59 4.57 14.96
N GLN A 191 -2.63 3.47 14.21
CA GLN A 191 -3.60 2.38 14.43
C GLN A 191 -3.42 1.72 15.79
N LEU A 192 -2.19 1.43 16.19
CA LEU A 192 -1.86 0.89 17.50
C LEU A 192 -2.33 1.81 18.62
N MET A 193 -2.06 3.12 18.51
CA MET A 193 -2.52 4.10 19.49
C MET A 193 -4.05 4.15 19.58
N ARG A 194 -4.76 4.18 18.45
CA ARG A 194 -6.23 4.13 18.43
C ARG A 194 -6.76 2.83 19.04
N TYR A 195 -6.11 1.71 18.76
CA TYR A 195 -6.50 0.41 19.26
C TYR A 195 -6.32 0.30 20.77
N LYS A 196 -5.14 0.70 21.28
CA LYS A 196 -4.88 0.86 22.72
C LYS A 196 -5.94 1.73 23.38
N ASN A 197 -6.24 2.89 22.79
CA ASN A 197 -7.24 3.80 23.32
C ASN A 197 -8.65 3.18 23.38
N ARG A 198 -9.01 2.33 22.42
CA ARG A 198 -10.27 1.58 22.41
C ARG A 198 -10.29 0.55 23.55
N ILE A 199 -9.22 -0.22 23.74
CA ILE A 199 -9.10 -1.21 24.82
C ILE A 199 -9.27 -0.53 26.18
N ALA A 200 -8.54 0.55 26.44
CA ALA A 200 -8.63 1.29 27.69
C ALA A 200 -10.06 1.84 27.93
N TRP A 201 -10.73 2.30 26.88
CA TRP A 201 -12.11 2.77 26.97
C TRP A 201 -13.11 1.64 27.28
N LEU A 202 -12.98 0.48 26.62
CA LEU A 202 -13.81 -0.70 26.89
C LEU A 202 -13.62 -1.21 28.31
N HIS A 203 -12.38 -1.20 28.81
CA HIS A 203 -12.07 -1.54 30.19
C HIS A 203 -12.72 -0.59 31.19
N PHE A 204 -12.58 0.73 30.97
CA PHE A 204 -13.21 1.74 31.82
C PHE A 204 -14.74 1.60 31.87
N ARG A 205 -15.36 1.24 30.74
CA ARG A 205 -16.81 1.01 30.65
C ARG A 205 -17.25 -0.33 31.24
N ARG A 206 -16.34 -1.14 31.79
CA ARG A 206 -16.58 -2.51 32.27
C ARG A 206 -17.18 -3.43 31.20
N VAL A 207 -16.91 -3.13 29.93
CA VAL A 207 -17.26 -3.99 28.80
C VAL A 207 -16.19 -5.06 28.60
N LEU A 208 -14.94 -4.72 28.94
CA LEU A 208 -13.79 -5.63 28.91
C LEU A 208 -13.18 -5.71 30.31
N GLU A 209 -13.27 -6.86 30.95
CA GLU A 209 -12.56 -7.09 32.21
C GLU A 209 -11.09 -7.39 31.93
N ILE A 210 -10.22 -6.50 32.41
CA ILE A 210 -8.77 -6.68 32.35
C ILE A 210 -8.33 -6.84 33.81
N PRO A 211 -7.76 -7.99 34.20
CA PRO A 211 -7.33 -8.20 35.57
C PRO A 211 -6.31 -7.14 35.99
N GLU A 212 -6.60 -6.43 37.08
CA GLU A 212 -5.81 -5.27 37.52
C GLU A 212 -4.38 -5.63 37.94
N ALA A 213 -4.19 -6.88 38.38
CA ALA A 213 -2.89 -7.42 38.74
C ALA A 213 -1.94 -7.58 37.54
N THR A 214 -2.46 -7.58 36.31
CA THR A 214 -1.64 -7.72 35.10
C THR A 214 -1.01 -6.40 34.68
N GLY A 215 0.12 -6.45 33.95
CA GLY A 215 0.72 -5.25 33.37
C GLY A 215 -0.21 -4.51 32.41
N LEU A 216 -1.11 -5.24 31.71
CA LEU A 216 -2.13 -4.63 30.85
C LEU A 216 -3.19 -3.88 31.67
N GLY A 217 -3.61 -4.42 32.81
CA GLY A 217 -4.55 -3.78 33.74
C GLY A 217 -3.97 -2.51 34.35
N GLN A 218 -2.72 -2.56 34.81
CA GLN A 218 -1.99 -1.39 35.34
C GLN A 218 -1.87 -0.28 34.29
N TRP A 219 -1.50 -0.63 33.05
CA TRP A 219 -1.42 0.33 31.95
C TRP A 219 -2.79 0.95 31.60
N ALA A 220 -3.85 0.13 31.53
CA ALA A 220 -5.19 0.59 31.19
C ALA A 220 -5.71 1.60 32.22
N ARG A 221 -5.51 1.33 33.51
CA ARG A 221 -5.84 2.25 34.62
C ARG A 221 -5.07 3.56 34.50
N ASN A 222 -3.74 3.51 34.38
CA ASN A 222 -2.91 4.72 34.28
C ASN A 222 -3.34 5.62 33.11
N THR A 223 -3.68 5.01 31.97
CA THR A 223 -4.15 5.73 30.77
C THR A 223 -5.48 6.45 31.00
N VAL A 224 -6.38 5.87 31.79
CA VAL A 224 -7.68 6.48 32.14
C VAL A 224 -7.49 7.63 33.11
N GLU A 225 -6.65 7.45 34.12
CA GLU A 225 -6.38 8.44 35.17
C GLU A 225 -5.68 9.67 34.60
N GLU A 226 -4.68 9.50 33.74
CA GLU A 226 -4.06 10.60 33.00
C GLU A 226 -5.09 11.41 32.20
N ARG A 227 -6.07 10.75 31.59
CA ARG A 227 -7.11 11.41 30.80
C ARG A 227 -8.10 12.19 31.64
N LYS A 228 -8.46 11.68 32.82
CA LYS A 228 -9.32 12.42 33.76
C LYS A 228 -8.64 13.71 34.17
N ILE A 229 -7.36 13.65 34.54
CA ILE A 229 -6.54 14.81 34.91
C ILE A 229 -6.48 15.84 33.77
N VAL A 230 -6.23 15.40 32.53
CA VAL A 230 -6.18 16.31 31.37
C VAL A 230 -7.55 16.93 31.06
N ALA A 231 -8.64 16.17 31.21
CA ALA A 231 -10.00 16.67 30.97
C ALA A 231 -10.42 17.70 32.03
N GLU A 232 -10.07 17.47 33.30
CA GLU A 232 -10.29 18.41 34.40
C GLU A 232 -9.48 19.69 34.19
N ALA A 233 -8.19 19.59 33.85
CA ALA A 233 -7.34 20.74 33.57
C ALA A 233 -7.85 21.61 32.40
N ARG A 234 -8.46 20.99 31.38
CA ARG A 234 -9.09 21.72 30.26
C ARG A 234 -10.37 22.44 30.68
N ARG A 235 -11.20 21.84 31.54
CA ARG A 235 -12.41 22.48 32.08
C ARG A 235 -12.06 23.69 32.94
N THR A 236 -11.06 23.58 33.82
CA THR A 236 -10.61 24.67 34.68
C THR A 236 -10.06 25.86 33.89
N LYS A 237 -9.37 25.61 32.76
CA LYS A 237 -8.90 26.67 31.85
C LYS A 237 -10.03 27.36 31.08
N GLN A 238 -11.11 26.66 30.74
CA GLN A 238 -12.27 27.23 30.05
C GLN A 238 -13.19 28.02 30.98
N SER A 239 -13.22 27.72 32.29
CA SER A 239 -13.98 28.49 33.28
C SER A 239 -13.26 29.75 33.77
N ALA A 240 -11.97 29.90 33.46
CA ALA A 240 -11.13 31.03 33.86
C ALA A 240 -10.89 32.07 32.74
N ALA A 241 -11.46 31.85 31.56
CA ALA A 241 -11.45 32.74 30.40
C ALA A 241 -12.86 33.27 30.13
#